data_AF-A0A9P6TPY9-F1
#
_entry.id   AF-A0A9P6TPY9-F1
#
_cell.length_a   1.000
_cell.length_b   1.000
_cell.length_c   1.000
_cell.angle_alpha   90.00
_cell.angle_beta   90.00
_cell.angle_gamma   90.00
#
_symmetry.space_group_name_H-M   'P 1'
#
loop_
_entity.id
_entity.type
_entity.pdbx_description
1 polymer ?
#
loop_
_entity_poly.entity_id
_entity_poly.type
_entity_poly.pdbx_seq_one_letter_code
_entity_poly.pdbx_strand_id
1 'polypeptide(L)'
;MEETYRDEQLWGRGDGVEAKMESESATVTDKKWANPLASLALLRHPFVFIFSVATGLAFGGMFAIENMLPDLYTKTYGFTSSLIGLSFISPGIGEVIGSLFCGKLSDYFLNRNVAKRGGLAVPEDRLAPNVW
;
A
#
# COMPACT_ATOMS: atom_id res chain seq x y z
N MET A 1 9.40 -35.35 7.47
CA MET A 1 8.39 -34.29 7.25
C MET A 1 8.98 -33.29 6.27
N GLU A 2 9.48 -33.80 5.13
CA GLU A 2 10.41 -33.14 4.19
C GLU A 2 9.86 -33.23 2.76
N GLU A 3 8.65 -32.74 2.48
CA GLU A 3 8.05 -32.87 1.14
C GLU A 3 7.34 -31.63 0.58
N THR A 4 7.75 -30.42 0.99
CA THR A 4 7.23 -29.16 0.39
C THR A 4 8.29 -28.30 -0.33
N TYR A 5 9.54 -28.77 -0.44
CA TYR A 5 10.67 -28.03 -1.02
C TYR A 5 11.11 -28.52 -2.41
N ARG A 6 10.25 -29.24 -3.15
CA ARG A 6 10.60 -29.85 -4.45
C ARG A 6 10.04 -29.12 -5.67
N ASP A 7 9.65 -27.85 -5.53
CA ASP A 7 9.12 -27.02 -6.62
C ASP A 7 10.00 -25.79 -6.96
N GLU A 8 11.27 -25.78 -6.53
CA GLU A 8 12.22 -24.72 -6.90
C GLU A 8 12.65 -24.78 -8.39
N GLN A 9 12.31 -25.85 -9.13
CA GLN A 9 12.54 -25.95 -10.58
C GLN A 9 11.48 -25.25 -11.43
N LEU A 10 10.33 -24.87 -10.88
CA LEU A 10 9.30 -24.09 -11.60
C LEU A 10 9.69 -22.60 -11.76
N TRP A 11 10.74 -22.15 -11.06
CA TRP A 11 11.20 -20.76 -11.05
C TRP A 11 12.64 -20.59 -11.54
N GLY A 12 13.19 -21.58 -12.24
CA GLY A 12 14.48 -21.47 -12.91
C GLY A 12 14.39 -20.61 -14.17
N ARG A 13 14.94 -19.38 -14.09
CA ARG A 13 15.43 -18.55 -15.21
C ARG A 13 14.38 -18.12 -16.25
N GLY A 14 13.69 -17.04 -15.94
CA GLY A 14 14.20 -15.71 -16.35
C GLY A 14 13.87 -15.20 -17.76
N ASP A 15 12.94 -15.80 -18.49
CA ASP A 15 12.36 -15.16 -19.69
C ASP A 15 10.83 -15.35 -19.74
N GLY A 16 10.34 -16.53 -19.33
CA GLY A 16 8.91 -16.87 -19.37
C GLY A 16 8.14 -16.50 -18.11
N VAL A 17 8.81 -16.32 -16.97
CA VAL A 17 8.17 -16.03 -15.68
C VAL A 17 8.00 -14.54 -15.46
N GLU A 18 8.98 -13.71 -15.84
CA GLU A 18 8.78 -12.26 -15.94
C GLU A 18 7.70 -11.95 -16.98
N ALA A 19 7.71 -12.61 -18.14
CA ALA A 19 6.62 -12.50 -19.12
C ALA A 19 5.27 -13.01 -18.59
N LYS A 20 5.25 -13.99 -17.68
CA LYS A 20 4.01 -14.53 -17.08
C LYS A 20 3.50 -13.70 -15.90
N MET A 21 4.38 -13.07 -15.14
CA MET A 21 4.04 -12.15 -14.04
C MET A 21 3.68 -10.76 -14.56
N GLU A 22 4.31 -10.33 -15.66
CA GLU A 22 3.91 -9.16 -16.45
C GLU A 22 2.60 -9.44 -17.21
N SER A 23 2.37 -10.67 -17.70
CA SER A 23 1.10 -11.10 -18.30
C SER A 23 -0.04 -11.25 -17.29
N GLU A 24 0.23 -11.69 -16.05
CA GLU A 24 -0.79 -11.86 -15.01
C GLU A 24 -1.08 -10.55 -14.24
N SER A 25 -0.11 -9.64 -14.14
CA SER A 25 -0.34 -8.25 -13.70
C SER A 25 -0.83 -7.34 -14.82
N ALA A 26 -0.70 -7.74 -16.09
CA ALA A 26 -1.14 -6.98 -17.26
C ALA A 26 -1.84 -7.85 -18.31
N THR A 27 -2.90 -8.57 -17.95
CA THR A 27 -4.09 -8.80 -18.81
C THR A 27 -5.16 -9.65 -18.12
N VAL A 28 -5.87 -9.06 -17.16
CA VAL A 28 -7.35 -9.21 -17.18
C VAL A 28 -7.90 -8.00 -17.92
N THR A 29 -7.58 -7.92 -19.21
CA THR A 29 -8.27 -7.02 -20.13
C THR A 29 -9.24 -7.86 -20.95
N ASP A 30 -10.16 -8.52 -20.25
CA ASP A 30 -11.44 -8.83 -20.88
C ASP A 30 -12.26 -7.54 -20.74
N LYS A 31 -12.69 -6.97 -21.86
CA LYS A 31 -13.46 -5.72 -21.91
C LYS A 31 -14.86 -5.98 -21.35
N LYS A 32 -14.94 -6.27 -20.06
CA LYS A 32 -16.14 -6.21 -19.27
C LYS A 32 -16.17 -4.81 -18.73
N TRP A 33 -17.22 -4.07 -19.10
CA TRP A 33 -17.58 -2.80 -18.50
C TRP A 33 -17.27 -2.90 -17.00
N ALA A 34 -16.32 -2.09 -16.53
CA ALA A 34 -15.77 -2.21 -15.19
C ALA A 34 -16.94 -2.18 -14.22
N ASN A 35 -17.29 -3.33 -13.64
CA ASN A 35 -18.35 -3.42 -12.66
C ASN A 35 -17.71 -2.95 -11.35
N PRO A 36 -17.91 -1.71 -10.89
CA PRO A 36 -17.30 -1.21 -9.64
C PRO A 36 -17.75 -2.04 -8.43
N LEU A 37 -18.85 -2.77 -8.57
CA LEU A 37 -19.38 -3.69 -7.57
C LEU A 37 -18.56 -5.00 -7.44
N ALA A 38 -17.72 -5.34 -8.42
CA ALA A 38 -16.82 -6.49 -8.30
C ALA A 38 -15.77 -6.29 -7.21
N SER A 39 -15.31 -5.05 -7.00
CA SER A 39 -14.39 -4.71 -5.90
C SER A 39 -15.06 -4.86 -4.52
N LEU A 40 -16.38 -4.62 -4.42
CA LEU A 40 -17.14 -4.88 -3.19
C LEU A 40 -17.21 -6.38 -2.86
N ALA A 41 -17.09 -7.26 -3.85
CA ALA A 41 -17.06 -8.71 -3.61
C ALA A 41 -15.81 -9.16 -2.83
N LEU A 42 -14.70 -8.40 -2.89
CA LEU A 42 -13.50 -8.68 -2.07
C LEU A 42 -13.75 -8.44 -0.57
N LEU A 43 -14.69 -7.57 -0.18
CA LEU A 43 -15.03 -7.39 1.25
C LEU A 43 -15.69 -8.64 1.85
N ARG A 44 -16.12 -9.60 1.04
CA ARG A 44 -16.62 -10.88 1.53
C ARG A 44 -15.54 -11.70 2.25
N HIS A 45 -14.26 -11.41 1.99
CA HIS A 45 -13.16 -12.01 2.73
C HIS A 45 -12.98 -11.32 4.09
N PRO A 46 -13.03 -12.04 5.22
CA PRO A 46 -13.08 -11.45 6.57
C PRO A 46 -11.85 -10.59 6.90
N PHE A 47 -10.68 -10.98 6.39
CA PHE A 47 -9.44 -10.21 6.56
C PHE A 47 -9.52 -8.82 5.90
N VAL A 48 -10.06 -8.75 4.68
CA VAL A 48 -10.18 -7.51 3.92
C VAL A 48 -11.20 -6.58 4.59
N PHE A 49 -12.29 -7.14 5.11
CA PHE A 49 -13.30 -6.38 5.84
C PHE A 49 -12.71 -5.73 7.10
N ILE A 50 -12.01 -6.48 7.95
CA ILE A 50 -11.41 -5.96 9.19
C ILE A 50 -10.39 -4.86 8.87
N PHE A 51 -9.51 -5.10 7.89
CA PHE A 51 -8.50 -4.12 7.49
C PHE A 51 -9.13 -2.84 6.92
N SER A 52 -10.17 -2.97 6.09
CA SER A 52 -10.89 -1.83 5.52
C SER A 52 -11.62 -1.01 6.58
N VAL A 53 -12.23 -1.66 7.58
CA VAL A 53 -12.90 -0.95 8.68
C VAL A 53 -11.89 -0.23 9.57
N ALA A 54 -10.77 -0.90 9.91
CA ALA A 54 -9.72 -0.31 10.73
C ALA A 54 -9.08 0.92 10.06
N THR A 55 -8.72 0.81 8.78
CA THR A 55 -8.17 1.95 8.02
C THR A 55 -9.22 3.05 7.82
N GLY A 56 -10.47 2.70 7.54
CA GLY A 56 -11.57 3.66 7.45
C GLY A 56 -11.78 4.47 8.72
N LEU A 57 -11.72 3.85 9.90
CA LEU A 57 -11.80 4.55 11.18
C LEU A 57 -10.59 5.46 11.44
N ALA A 58 -9.39 5.01 11.11
CA ALA A 58 -8.17 5.81 11.24
C ALA A 58 -8.21 7.06 10.35
N PHE A 59 -8.57 6.89 9.07
CA PHE A 59 -8.74 8.01 8.15
C PHE A 59 -9.89 8.93 8.57
N GLY A 60 -11.01 8.36 9.05
CA GLY A 60 -12.13 9.15 9.57
C GLY A 60 -11.71 10.05 10.74
N GLY A 61 -10.92 9.53 11.67
CA GLY A 61 -10.37 10.31 12.79
C GLY A 61 -9.41 11.41 12.33
N MET A 62 -8.50 11.09 11.40
CA MET A 62 -7.58 12.06 10.81
C MET A 62 -8.33 13.23 10.15
N PHE A 63 -9.29 12.93 9.27
CA PHE A 63 -10.09 13.96 8.59
C PHE A 63 -10.98 14.75 9.55
N ALA A 64 -11.50 14.14 10.61
CA ALA A 64 -12.29 14.86 11.61
C ALA A 64 -11.47 15.95 12.30
N ILE A 65 -10.20 15.67 12.61
CA ILE A 65 -9.27 16.64 13.20
C ILE A 65 -8.94 17.75 12.19
N GLU A 66 -8.58 17.39 10.95
CA GLU A 66 -8.24 18.37 9.92
C GLU A 66 -9.37 19.33 9.58
N ASN A 67 -10.63 18.86 9.59
CA ASN A 67 -11.78 19.71 9.32
C ASN A 67 -12.09 20.70 10.46
N MET A 68 -11.72 20.38 11.70
CA MET A 68 -11.94 21.29 12.84
C MET A 68 -10.81 22.33 12.99
N LEU A 69 -9.62 22.05 12.45
CA LEU A 69 -8.44 22.92 12.53
C LEU A 69 -8.66 24.37 12.05
N PRO A 70 -9.34 24.62 10.90
CA PRO A 70 -9.58 25.98 10.40
C PRO A 70 -10.39 26.85 11.38
N ASP A 71 -11.46 26.29 11.97
CA ASP A 71 -12.30 26.98 12.94
C ASP A 71 -11.52 27.28 14.22
N LEU A 72 -10.71 26.31 14.67
CA LEU A 72 -9.84 26.48 15.84
C LEU A 72 -8.76 27.55 15.61
N TYR A 73 -8.09 27.55 14.46
CA TYR A 73 -7.10 28.57 14.13
C TYR A 73 -7.69 29.97 13.99
N THR A 74 -8.92 30.07 13.50
CA THR A 74 -9.64 31.35 13.45
C THR A 74 -10.01 31.83 14.84
N LYS A 75 -10.57 30.96 15.70
CA LYS A 75 -11.03 31.34 17.04
C LYS A 75 -9.91 31.58 18.05
N THR A 76 -8.85 30.78 18.04
CA THR A 76 -7.76 30.86 19.02
C THR A 76 -6.67 31.83 18.59
N TYR A 77 -6.32 31.84 17.30
CA TYR A 77 -5.18 32.62 16.78
C TYR A 77 -5.61 33.83 15.93
N GLY A 78 -6.90 33.97 15.60
CA GLY A 78 -7.38 35.09 14.78
C GLY A 78 -6.82 35.08 13.35
N PHE A 79 -6.40 33.92 12.84
CA PHE A 79 -5.77 33.84 11.53
C PHE A 79 -6.75 34.18 10.40
N THR A 80 -6.24 34.90 9.39
CA THR A 80 -6.96 35.13 8.14
C THR A 80 -6.92 33.89 7.26
N SER A 81 -7.87 33.74 6.33
CA SER A 81 -7.97 32.55 5.45
C SER A 81 -6.67 32.21 4.71
N SER A 82 -5.87 33.22 4.34
CA SER A 82 -4.58 33.03 3.66
C SER A 82 -3.52 32.38 4.56
N LEU A 83 -3.47 32.76 5.85
CA LEU A 83 -2.54 32.19 6.84
C LEU A 83 -2.93 30.75 7.20
N ILE A 84 -4.24 30.47 7.25
CA ILE A 84 -4.75 29.11 7.46
C ILE A 84 -4.33 28.22 6.30
N GLY A 85 -4.53 28.66 5.05
CA GLY A 85 -4.07 27.94 3.86
C GLY A 85 -2.56 27.69 3.84
N LEU A 86 -1.75 28.66 4.28
CA LEU A 86 -0.30 28.50 4.39
C LEU A 86 0.08 27.41 5.42
N SER A 87 -0.69 27.29 6.51
CA SER A 87 -0.45 26.29 7.56
C SER A 87 -0.74 24.86 7.09
N PHE A 88 -1.67 24.68 6.14
CA PHE A 88 -1.98 23.39 5.53
C PHE A 88 -0.90 22.90 4.54
N ILE A 89 0.08 23.73 4.18
CA ILE A 89 1.23 23.26 3.38
C ILE A 89 2.09 22.27 4.20
N SER A 90 2.15 22.43 5.52
CA SER A 90 2.91 21.56 6.42
C SER A 90 2.51 20.08 6.31
N PRO A 91 1.23 19.68 6.53
CA PRO A 91 0.82 18.29 6.36
C PRO A 91 1.04 17.78 4.92
N GLY A 92 0.83 18.61 3.90
CA GLY A 92 1.11 18.23 2.51
C GLY A 92 2.58 17.88 2.25
N ILE A 93 3.53 18.65 2.79
CA ILE A 93 4.96 18.32 2.70
C ILE A 93 5.25 17.02 3.47
N GLY A 94 4.62 16.84 4.63
CA GLY A 94 4.72 15.61 5.41
C GLY A 94 4.30 14.36 4.63
N GLU A 95 3.19 14.43 3.89
CA GLU A 95 2.70 13.33 3.04
C GLU A 95 3.66 13.03 1.88
N VAL A 96 4.21 14.06 1.23
CA VAL A 96 5.18 13.89 0.14
C VAL A 96 6.44 13.20 0.65
N ILE A 97 7.01 13.68 1.76
CA ILE A 97 8.21 13.07 2.35
C ILE A 97 7.91 11.65 2.83
N GLY A 98 6.78 11.45 3.49
CA GLY A 98 6.35 10.14 4.00
C GLY A 98 6.17 9.11 2.91
N SER A 99 5.53 9.46 1.79
CA SER A 99 5.33 8.56 0.65
C SER A 99 6.66 8.15 0.00
N LEU A 100 7.58 9.09 -0.20
CA LEU A 100 8.91 8.81 -0.73
C LEU A 100 9.71 7.91 0.21
N PHE A 101 9.67 8.19 1.50
CA PHE A 101 10.41 7.40 2.49
C PHE A 101 9.83 5.97 2.62
N CYS A 102 8.51 5.84 2.72
CA CYS A 102 7.82 4.56 2.81
C CYS A 102 8.09 3.68 1.58
N GLY A 103 8.03 4.25 0.37
CA GLY A 103 8.34 3.52 -0.87
C GLY A 103 9.77 3.00 -0.87
N LYS A 104 10.76 3.88 -0.64
CA LYS A 104 12.17 3.47 -0.60
C LYS A 104 12.46 2.46 0.50
N LEU A 105 11.81 2.59 1.66
CA LEU A 105 11.97 1.68 2.78
C LEU A 105 11.38 0.29 2.44
N SER A 106 10.22 0.25 1.81
CA SER A 106 9.60 -0.99 1.31
C SER A 106 10.54 -1.70 0.32
N ASP A 107 11.05 -0.98 -0.68
CA ASP A 107 11.98 -1.52 -1.66
C ASP A 107 13.30 -1.97 -1.03
N TYR A 108 13.79 -1.24 -0.02
CA TYR A 108 14.99 -1.62 0.72
C TYR A 108 14.81 -2.93 1.49
N PHE A 109 13.68 -3.11 2.18
CA PHE A 109 13.40 -4.36 2.89
C PHE A 109 13.24 -5.53 1.92
N LEU A 110 12.58 -5.33 0.78
CA LEU A 110 12.48 -6.34 -0.27
C LEU A 110 13.86 -6.75 -0.78
N ASN A 111 14.68 -5.79 -1.22
CA ASN A 111 16.03 -6.09 -1.74
C ASN A 111 16.93 -6.76 -0.70
N ARG A 112 16.78 -6.40 0.58
CA ARG A 112 17.51 -7.04 1.68
C ARG A 112 17.09 -8.50 1.87
N ASN A 113 15.81 -8.83 1.78
CA ASN A 113 15.32 -10.20 1.92
C ASN A 113 15.73 -11.07 0.72
N VAL A 114 15.65 -10.54 -0.50
CA VAL A 114 16.13 -11.19 -1.72
C VAL A 114 17.63 -11.47 -1.67
N ALA A 115 18.43 -10.51 -1.17
CA ALA A 115 19.87 -10.69 -1.01
C ALA A 115 20.23 -11.79 0.01
N LYS A 116 19.45 -11.93 1.09
CA LYS A 116 19.65 -12.99 2.09
C LYS A 116 19.30 -14.39 1.56
N ARG A 117 18.39 -14.50 0.59
CA ARG A 117 17.99 -15.76 -0.07
C ARG A 117 18.80 -16.08 -1.33
N GLY A 118 19.89 -15.36 -1.59
CA GLY A 118 20.78 -15.67 -2.71
C GLY A 118 20.25 -15.23 -4.08
N GLY A 119 19.37 -14.23 -4.13
CA GLY A 119 18.92 -13.60 -5.39
C GLY A 119 17.62 -14.16 -5.98
N LEU A 120 16.96 -15.09 -5.29
CA LEU A 120 15.63 -15.57 -5.69
C LEU A 120 14.55 -14.63 -5.14
N ALA A 121 13.95 -13.83 -6.01
CA ALA A 121 12.79 -13.01 -5.69
C ALA A 121 11.55 -13.91 -5.60
N VAL A 122 11.18 -14.25 -4.37
CA VAL A 122 10.02 -15.08 -4.04
C VAL A 122 8.85 -14.12 -3.71
N PRO A 123 7.66 -14.26 -4.31
CA PRO A 123 6.55 -13.31 -4.13
C PRO A 123 6.14 -13.10 -2.66
N GLU A 124 6.39 -14.09 -1.81
CA GLU A 124 6.18 -14.08 -0.37
C GLU A 124 7.11 -13.10 0.38
N ASP A 125 8.21 -12.62 -0.22
CA ASP A 125 9.07 -11.59 0.38
C ASP A 125 8.33 -10.24 0.56
N ARG A 126 7.21 -10.04 -0.15
CA ARG A 126 6.29 -8.91 0.07
C ARG A 126 5.46 -9.03 1.34
N LEU A 127 5.30 -10.25 1.84
CA LEU A 127 4.62 -10.57 3.11
C LEU A 127 5.62 -10.73 4.27
N ALA A 128 6.93 -10.78 3.98
CA ALA A 128 8.01 -10.92 4.97
C ALA A 128 7.98 -9.89 6.11
N PRO A 129 7.50 -8.63 5.95
CA PRO A 129 7.34 -7.75 7.10
C PRO A 129 6.29 -8.23 8.13
N ASN A 130 5.32 -9.03 7.70
CA ASN A 130 4.22 -9.55 8.53
C ASN A 130 4.47 -10.96 9.07
N VAL A 131 5.44 -11.70 8.53
CA VAL A 131 5.88 -13.01 9.01
C VAL A 131 7.19 -12.81 9.76
N TRP A 132 7.07 -12.67 11.07
CA TRP A 132 8.19 -12.71 12.01
C TRP A 132 8.39 -14.13 12.53
#